data_AF-A0A0F9G0Y7-F1
#
_entry.id   AF-A0A0F9G0Y7-F1
#
_cell.length_a   1.000
_cell.length_b   1.000
_cell.length_c   1.000
_cell.angle_alpha   90.00
_cell.angle_beta   90.00
_cell.angle_gamma   90.00
#
_symmetry.space_group_name_H-M   'P 1'
#
loop_
_entity.id
_entity.type
_entity.pdbx_description
1 polymer ?
#
loop_
_entity_poly.entity_id
_entity_poly.type
_entity_poly.pdbx_seq_one_letter_code
_entity_poly.pdbx_strand_id
1 'polypeptide(L)'
;MSSDSNTSNGKRTGKRITIGARPPASPQAEAWMRQGDANGMQKGDLYTARLTLDVTPALRARIKVSAFTQGVTVAELLRGLLEHAFPEKPQ
;
A
#
# COMPACT_ATOMS: atom_id res chain seq x y z
N MET A 1 35.53 -53.27 -1.76
CA MET A 1 35.57 -51.84 -1.38
C MET A 1 34.17 -51.47 -0.94
N SER A 2 34.00 -51.29 0.36
CA SER A 2 32.79 -50.79 1.02
C SER A 2 32.44 -49.40 0.51
N SER A 3 31.14 -49.05 0.54
CA SER A 3 30.63 -48.03 1.47
C SER A 3 29.16 -47.68 1.14
N ASP A 4 28.28 -48.18 2.01
CA ASP A 4 27.20 -47.48 2.72
C ASP A 4 26.29 -46.50 1.96
N SER A 5 25.05 -46.98 1.75
CA SER A 5 23.86 -46.15 1.66
C SER A 5 23.38 -45.75 3.06
N ASN A 6 23.33 -44.45 3.36
CA ASN A 6 22.55 -43.98 4.51
C ASN A 6 21.92 -42.60 4.25
N THR A 7 20.62 -42.62 3.96
CA THR A 7 19.72 -41.48 3.88
C THR A 7 19.48 -40.95 5.29
N SER A 8 20.11 -39.84 5.68
CA SER A 8 19.77 -39.13 6.92
C SER A 8 18.78 -38.00 6.62
N ASN A 9 17.55 -38.24 7.09
CA ASN A 9 16.38 -37.39 6.98
C ASN A 9 16.63 -36.00 7.61
N GLY A 10 16.48 -34.94 6.82
CA GLY A 10 16.72 -33.56 7.24
C GLY A 10 15.79 -33.15 8.39
N LYS A 11 16.37 -33.06 9.59
CA LYS A 11 15.69 -32.58 10.81
C LYS A 11 15.37 -31.08 10.66
N ARG A 12 14.18 -30.77 10.16
CA ARG A 12 13.61 -29.40 10.19
C ARG A 12 13.24 -29.07 11.64
N THR A 13 14.21 -28.61 12.42
CA THR A 13 13.99 -28.08 13.76
C THR A 13 13.20 -26.77 13.63
N GLY A 14 11.91 -26.80 13.99
CA GLY A 14 11.08 -25.61 14.10
C GLY A 14 11.72 -24.64 15.09
N LYS A 15 12.20 -23.51 14.58
CA LYS A 15 12.88 -22.48 15.36
C LYS A 15 11.85 -21.79 16.25
N ARG A 16 11.75 -22.23 17.52
CA ARG A 16 10.88 -21.62 18.53
C ARG A 16 11.25 -20.16 18.69
N ILE A 17 10.37 -19.26 18.30
CA ILE A 17 10.51 -17.81 18.51
C ILE A 17 10.05 -17.54 19.95
N THR A 18 10.97 -17.11 20.81
CA THR A 18 10.67 -16.68 22.18
C THR A 18 9.99 -15.31 22.12
N ILE A 19 8.97 -15.07 22.97
CA ILE A 19 8.30 -13.77 23.06
C ILE A 19 9.37 -12.73 23.45
N GLY A 20 9.66 -11.81 22.52
CA GLY A 20 10.74 -10.82 22.61
C GLY A 20 11.82 -10.92 21.52
N ALA A 21 11.87 -12.02 20.74
CA ALA A 21 12.76 -12.11 19.59
C ALA A 21 12.17 -11.35 18.39
N ARG A 22 12.91 -10.37 17.86
CA ARG A 22 12.55 -9.65 16.62
C ARG A 22 12.31 -10.68 15.50
N PRO A 23 11.13 -10.69 14.84
CA PRO A 23 10.90 -11.53 13.68
C PRO A 23 12.04 -11.30 12.66
N PRO A 24 12.59 -12.36 12.02
CA PRO A 24 13.57 -12.15 10.96
C PRO A 24 12.93 -11.25 9.91
N ALA A 25 13.64 -10.20 9.50
CA ALA A 25 13.14 -9.18 8.57
C ALA A 25 12.54 -9.87 7.34
N SER A 26 11.21 -9.97 7.30
CA SER A 26 10.54 -10.75 6.27
C SER A 26 10.71 -10.01 4.95
N PRO A 27 11.14 -10.69 3.87
CA PRO A 27 11.24 -10.08 2.54
C PRO A 27 9.91 -9.46 2.08
N GLN A 28 8.78 -9.95 2.59
CA GLN A 28 7.45 -9.42 2.33
C GLN A 28 7.21 -8.05 2.97
N ALA A 29 7.71 -7.79 4.18
CA ALA A 29 7.61 -6.47 4.82
C ALA A 29 8.48 -5.44 4.09
N GLU A 30 9.68 -5.83 3.67
CA GLU A 30 10.54 -5.03 2.81
C GLU A 30 9.88 -4.77 1.45
N ALA A 31 9.20 -5.77 0.87
CA ALA A 31 8.44 -5.61 -0.37
C ALA A 31 7.26 -4.64 -0.18
N TRP A 32 6.53 -4.68 0.95
CA TRP A 32 5.45 -3.73 1.24
C TRP A 32 5.96 -2.30 1.43
N MET A 33 7.12 -2.14 2.07
CA MET A 33 7.76 -0.82 2.21
C MET A 33 8.26 -0.29 0.85
N ARG A 34 8.91 -1.14 0.04
CA ARG A 34 9.35 -0.74 -1.31
C ARG A 34 8.21 -0.55 -2.29
N GLN A 35 7.07 -1.23 -2.13
CA GLN A 35 5.89 -1.04 -2.97
C GLN A 35 5.25 0.34 -2.76
N GLY A 36 5.31 0.89 -1.55
CA GLY A 36 4.90 2.27 -1.28
C GLY A 36 5.80 3.31 -1.98
N ASP A 37 7.09 3.00 -2.12
CA ASP A 37 8.11 3.88 -2.70
C ASP A 37 8.20 3.75 -4.25
N ALA A 38 8.05 2.53 -4.77
CA ALA A 38 8.16 2.21 -6.20
C ALA A 38 6.90 2.54 -7.03
N ASN A 39 5.82 3.02 -6.41
CA ASN A 39 4.66 3.51 -7.15
C ASN A 39 4.82 4.99 -7.60
N GLY A 40 6.02 5.54 -7.51
CA GLY A 40 6.39 6.80 -8.16
C GLY A 40 6.94 6.55 -9.56
N MET A 41 6.26 7.06 -10.58
CA MET A 41 6.64 7.07 -12.01
C MET A 41 6.28 5.83 -12.84
N GLN A 42 4.97 5.69 -13.08
CA GLN A 42 4.51 5.26 -14.40
C GLN A 42 4.25 6.50 -15.26
N LYS A 43 4.69 6.51 -16.52
CA LYS A 43 4.63 7.66 -17.45
C LYS A 43 3.22 8.24 -17.67
N GLY A 44 2.16 7.51 -17.32
CA GLY A 44 0.78 8.01 -17.27
C GLY A 44 0.44 8.88 -16.05
N ASP A 45 1.32 8.92 -15.04
CA ASP A 45 1.24 9.71 -13.81
C ASP A 45 1.91 11.09 -13.95
N LEU A 46 2.45 11.40 -15.15
CA LEU A 46 3.20 12.65 -15.42
C LEU A 46 2.32 13.91 -15.42
N TYR A 47 1.01 13.76 -15.51
CA TYR A 47 0.04 14.87 -15.50
C TYR A 47 -0.88 14.85 -14.28
N THR A 48 -0.61 14.01 -13.29
CA THR A 48 -1.40 13.88 -12.05
C THR A 48 -0.58 14.32 -10.84
N ALA A 49 -0.80 15.54 -10.37
CA ALA A 49 -0.23 16.01 -9.11
C ALA A 49 -0.88 15.27 -7.92
N ARG A 50 -0.08 14.89 -6.92
CA ARG A 50 -0.58 14.33 -5.65
C ARG A 50 -1.03 15.48 -4.75
N LEU A 51 -2.28 15.43 -4.27
CA LEU A 51 -2.85 16.40 -3.35
C LEU A 51 -2.95 15.80 -1.94
N THR A 52 -2.22 16.39 -0.98
CA THR A 52 -2.33 16.05 0.44
C THR A 52 -3.08 17.18 1.15
N LEU A 53 -4.13 16.83 1.92
CA LEU A 53 -5.00 17.79 2.58
C LEU A 53 -5.12 17.44 4.07
N ASP A 54 -4.88 18.43 4.91
CA ASP A 54 -5.25 18.35 6.32
C ASP A 54 -6.73 18.69 6.48
N VAL A 55 -7.50 17.73 6.99
CA VAL A 55 -8.93 17.88 7.25
C VAL A 55 -9.25 17.37 8.64
N THR A 56 -10.27 17.95 9.27
CA THR A 56 -10.73 17.45 10.57
C THR A 56 -11.24 16.01 10.43
N PRO A 57 -11.13 15.16 11.48
CA PRO A 57 -11.66 13.80 11.45
C PRO A 57 -13.15 13.74 11.09
N ALA A 58 -13.92 14.72 11.58
CA ALA A 58 -15.36 14.85 11.29
C ALA A 58 -15.62 15.13 9.81
N LEU A 59 -14.84 16.03 9.19
CA LEU A 59 -14.95 16.32 7.76
C LEU A 59 -14.57 15.09 6.92
N ARG A 60 -13.47 14.42 7.28
CA ARG A 60 -13.06 13.18 6.60
C ARG A 60 -14.15 12.10 6.65
N ALA A 61 -14.83 11.95 7.80
CA ALA A 61 -15.94 11.01 7.92
C ALA A 61 -17.10 11.37 6.96
N ARG A 62 -17.48 12.64 6.90
CA ARG A 62 -18.54 13.13 5.99
C ARG A 62 -18.20 12.93 4.51
N ILE A 63 -16.95 13.23 4.11
CA ILE A 63 -16.46 13.00 2.75
C ILE A 63 -16.54 11.51 2.41
N LYS A 64 -16.06 10.65 3.32
CA LYS A 64 -16.07 9.20 3.11
C LYS A 64 -17.49 8.65 2.97
N VAL A 65 -18.43 9.07 3.82
CA VAL A 65 -19.84 8.67 3.75
C VAL A 65 -20.44 9.11 2.41
N SER A 66 -20.20 10.36 2.00
CA SER A 66 -20.73 10.89 0.73
C SER A 66 -20.22 10.11 -0.48
N ALA A 67 -18.91 9.83 -0.52
CA ALA A 67 -18.29 9.02 -1.58
C ALA A 67 -18.88 7.60 -1.63
N PHE A 68 -19.06 6.97 -0.46
CA PHE A 68 -19.67 5.63 -0.35
C PHE A 68 -21.11 5.62 -0.84
N THR A 69 -21.94 6.58 -0.45
CA THR A 69 -23.33 6.69 -0.90
C THR A 69 -23.44 6.89 -2.41
N GLN A 70 -22.48 7.57 -3.03
CA GLN A 70 -22.42 7.80 -4.48
C GLN A 70 -21.73 6.67 -5.26
N GLY A 71 -21.16 5.67 -4.58
CA GLY A 71 -20.44 4.57 -5.22
C GLY A 71 -19.12 4.96 -5.88
N VAL A 72 -18.53 6.10 -5.50
CA VAL A 72 -17.27 6.62 -6.05
C VAL A 72 -16.16 6.63 -4.99
N THR A 73 -14.91 6.76 -5.41
CA THR A 73 -13.80 6.94 -4.46
C THR A 73 -13.77 8.35 -3.90
N VAL A 74 -13.14 8.53 -2.73
CA VAL A 74 -12.92 9.88 -2.17
C VAL A 74 -12.12 10.76 -3.13
N ALA A 75 -11.13 10.19 -3.83
CA ALA A 75 -10.34 10.93 -4.81
C ALA A 75 -11.21 11.41 -5.99
N GLU A 76 -12.14 10.58 -6.46
CA GLU A 76 -13.07 10.95 -7.53
C GLU A 76 -14.02 12.07 -7.11
N LEU A 77 -14.61 11.94 -5.91
CA LEU A 77 -15.48 12.96 -5.36
C LEU A 77 -14.75 14.30 -5.23
N LEU A 78 -13.52 14.29 -4.70
CA LEU A 78 -12.73 15.50 -4.55
C LEU A 78 -12.31 16.08 -5.91
N ARG A 79 -12.01 15.24 -6.90
CA ARG A 79 -11.71 15.68 -8.26
C ARG A 79 -12.90 16.41 -8.88
N GLY A 80 -14.10 15.83 -8.85
CA GLY A 80 -15.29 16.49 -9.38
C GLY A 80 -15.63 17.80 -8.66
N LEU A 81 -15.41 17.88 -7.35
CA LEU A 81 -15.56 19.13 -6.59
C LEU A 81 -14.55 20.20 -7.03
N LEU A 82 -13.30 19.82 -7.26
CA LEU A 82 -12.25 20.73 -7.71
C LEU A 82 -12.49 21.20 -9.15
N GLU A 83 -12.88 20.30 -10.05
CA GLU A 83 -13.22 20.64 -11.44
C GLU A 83 -14.40 21.62 -11.52
N HIS A 84 -15.42 21.44 -10.67
CA HIS A 84 -16.55 22.36 -10.58
C HIS A 84 -16.14 23.73 -10.02
N ALA A 85 -15.24 23.77 -9.04
CA ALA A 85 -14.75 25.02 -8.46
C ALA A 85 -13.76 25.77 -9.36
N PHE A 86 -13.02 25.05 -10.21
CA PHE A 86 -11.97 25.57 -11.09
C PHE A 86 -12.17 25.06 -12.53
N PRO A 87 -13.22 25.53 -13.25
CA PRO A 87 -13.45 25.11 -14.63
C PRO A 87 -12.30 25.58 -15.53
N GLU A 88 -11.96 24.76 -16.53
CA GLU A 88 -10.95 25.11 -17.53
C GLU A 88 -11.45 26.32 -18.34
N LYS A 89 -10.74 27.45 -18.21
CA LYS A 89 -11.02 28.62 -19.04
C LYS A 89 -10.39 28.35 -20.41
N PRO A 90 -11.13 28.52 -21.52
CA PRO A 90 -10.48 28.59 -22.82
C PRO A 90 -9.45 29.72 -22.75
N GLN A 91 -8.19 29.39 -23.03
CA GLN A 91 -7.11 30.38 -23.13
C GLN A 91 -7.38 31.35 -24.28
#